data_AF-A0A2K9PLD8-F1
#
_entry.id   AF-A0A2K9PLD8-F1
#
_cell.length_a   1.000
_cell.length_b   1.000
_cell.length_c   1.000
_cell.angle_alpha   90.00
_cell.angle_beta   90.00
_cell.angle_gamma   90.00
#
_symmetry.space_group_name_H-M   'P 1'
#
loop_
_entity.id
_entity.type
_entity.pdbx_description
1 polymer ?
#
loop_
_entity_poly.entity_id
_entity_poly.type
_entity_poly.pdbx_seq_one_letter_code
_entity_poly.pdbx_strand_id
1 'polypeptide(L)'
;MKKKKVLFIGLFSLLVFTSCSINDSPNPDPRIRVPHWHLIKTTGGIAGVDHEFPLETVIWTFDDANSKLMVVNKNTDDTKQDAFDAGTYPFSIKKVDDKTFLIINEDEFGEFEIDDKKRLIINQNNLSEGTGADGFVYTFHRTIEIITP
;
A
#
# COMPACT_ATOMS: atom_id res chain seq x y z
N MET A 1 3.25 66.20 59.24
CA MET A 1 3.50 65.09 60.19
C MET A 1 2.43 64.03 59.96
N LYS A 2 2.67 62.70 59.98
CA LYS A 2 3.89 61.87 60.19
C LYS A 2 4.16 60.95 58.94
N LYS A 3 4.92 59.85 59.05
CA LYS A 3 5.51 59.09 57.90
C LYS A 3 5.32 57.54 57.99
N LYS A 4 5.27 56.87 56.82
CA LYS A 4 5.54 55.41 56.53
C LYS A 4 4.50 54.40 57.09
N LYS A 5 4.41 53.11 56.66
CA LYS A 5 5.35 52.13 56.03
C LYS A 5 4.64 51.28 54.91
N VAL A 6 5.30 50.89 53.78
CA VAL A 6 5.95 49.56 53.41
C VAL A 6 4.98 48.35 53.49
N LEU A 7 4.88 47.36 52.56
CA LEU A 7 5.67 46.84 51.40
C LEU A 7 5.04 47.28 50.03
N PHE A 8 5.38 46.93 48.76
CA PHE A 8 6.30 46.02 48.01
C PHE A 8 5.88 44.55 47.69
N ILE A 9 6.34 44.02 46.53
CA ILE A 9 6.13 42.68 45.89
C ILE A 9 4.71 42.49 45.27
N GLY A 10 4.52 41.99 44.03
CA GLY A 10 5.48 41.60 42.98
C GLY A 10 4.80 40.94 41.75
N LEU A 11 5.57 40.14 40.99
CA LEU A 11 5.17 39.25 39.87
C LEU A 11 4.83 39.87 38.49
N PHE A 12 5.90 40.13 37.73
CA PHE A 12 6.13 39.67 36.35
C PHE A 12 4.94 39.08 35.55
N SER A 13 4.50 39.80 34.51
CA SER A 13 3.76 39.26 33.36
C SER A 13 4.31 39.87 32.07
N LEU A 14 5.43 39.31 31.59
CA LEU A 14 6.04 39.73 30.33
C LEU A 14 5.23 39.13 29.16
N LEU A 15 4.25 39.88 28.67
CA LEU A 15 3.42 39.48 27.52
C LEU A 15 4.24 39.49 26.22
N VAL A 16 4.97 38.40 26.00
CA VAL A 16 5.57 38.05 24.71
C VAL A 16 4.45 37.70 23.73
N PHE A 17 3.99 38.70 22.98
CA PHE A 17 3.16 38.51 21.80
C PHE A 17 4.00 37.79 20.72
N THR A 18 4.09 36.47 20.82
CA THR A 18 4.69 35.62 19.80
C THR A 18 3.86 35.72 18.53
N SER A 19 4.34 36.51 17.58
CA SER A 19 3.80 36.56 16.22
C SER A 19 3.94 35.19 15.58
N CYS A 20 2.88 34.39 15.64
CA CYS A 20 2.74 33.24 14.75
C CYS A 20 2.57 33.78 13.33
N SER A 21 3.66 33.88 12.60
CA SER A 21 3.59 33.92 11.14
C SER A 21 2.82 32.67 10.70
N ILE A 22 1.68 32.88 10.06
CA ILE A 22 1.06 31.80 9.28
C ILE A 22 2.06 31.52 8.17
N ASN A 23 2.84 30.45 8.31
CA ASN A 23 3.55 29.89 7.18
C ASN A 23 2.49 29.45 6.19
N ASP A 24 2.57 29.94 4.96
CA ASP A 24 1.76 29.43 3.86
C ASP A 24 2.01 27.92 3.75
N SER A 25 1.01 27.13 4.14
CA SER A 25 1.04 25.69 3.92
C SER A 25 1.14 25.45 2.42
N PRO A 26 2.16 24.74 1.92
CA PRO A 26 2.31 24.53 0.49
C PRO A 26 1.05 23.86 -0.04
N ASN A 27 0.38 24.53 -0.99
CA ASN A 27 -0.86 24.08 -1.60
C ASN A 27 -0.70 22.62 -2.05
N PRO A 28 -1.56 21.68 -1.59
CA PRO A 28 -1.39 20.26 -1.92
C PRO A 28 -1.37 20.07 -3.44
N ASP A 29 -0.24 19.52 -3.89
CA ASP A 29 0.07 19.29 -5.30
C ASP A 29 -1.05 18.46 -5.97
N PRO A 30 -1.76 18.99 -6.98
CA PRO A 30 -2.97 18.38 -7.52
C PRO A 30 -2.71 17.13 -8.38
N ARG A 31 -1.44 16.71 -8.53
CA ARG A 31 -1.08 15.55 -9.34
C ARG A 31 -1.56 14.25 -8.71
N ILE A 32 -2.41 13.54 -9.44
CA ILE A 32 -2.96 12.24 -9.05
C ILE A 32 -1.82 11.20 -9.06
N ARG A 33 -1.77 10.36 -8.03
CA ARG A 33 -0.73 9.33 -7.85
C ARG A 33 -1.35 7.95 -7.93
N VAL A 34 -1.06 7.22 -9.01
CA VAL A 34 -1.59 5.87 -9.22
C VAL A 34 -0.52 4.84 -8.83
N PRO A 35 -0.78 3.94 -7.86
CA PRO A 35 0.15 2.88 -7.52
C PRO A 35 0.02 1.69 -8.47
N HIS A 36 1.13 1.27 -9.06
CA HIS A 36 1.19 0.06 -9.88
C HIS A 36 2.06 -0.98 -9.21
N TRP A 37 1.60 -2.22 -9.20
CA TRP A 37 2.28 -3.37 -8.63
C TRP A 37 2.77 -4.27 -9.76
N HIS A 38 4.08 -4.28 -10.00
CA HIS A 38 4.71 -5.09 -11.04
C HIS A 38 5.10 -6.43 -10.46
N LEU A 39 4.61 -7.54 -10.99
CA LEU A 39 5.10 -8.86 -10.58
C LEU A 39 6.59 -8.93 -10.93
N ILE A 40 7.42 -9.27 -9.95
CA ILE A 40 8.87 -9.45 -10.16
C ILE A 40 9.33 -10.88 -9.91
N LYS A 41 8.60 -11.65 -9.08
CA LYS A 41 8.95 -13.03 -8.74
C LYS A 41 7.71 -13.84 -8.34
N THR A 42 7.59 -15.05 -8.89
CA THR A 42 6.67 -16.10 -8.44
C THR A 42 7.48 -17.29 -7.95
N THR A 43 7.15 -17.84 -6.78
CA THR A 43 7.73 -19.10 -6.30
C THR A 43 6.65 -20.10 -5.87
N GLY A 44 7.02 -21.38 -5.74
CA GLY A 44 6.15 -22.42 -5.15
C GLY A 44 5.43 -23.31 -6.18
N GLY A 45 4.23 -23.78 -5.83
CA GLY A 45 3.56 -24.86 -6.55
C GLY A 45 4.27 -26.22 -6.45
N ILE A 46 3.59 -27.29 -6.85
CA ILE A 46 4.09 -28.68 -6.74
C ILE A 46 5.42 -28.93 -7.47
N ALA A 47 5.73 -28.13 -8.50
CA ALA A 47 6.98 -28.21 -9.26
C ALA A 47 8.13 -27.43 -8.60
N GLY A 48 7.87 -26.65 -7.54
CA GLY A 48 8.88 -25.81 -6.87
C GLY A 48 9.43 -24.72 -7.78
N VAL A 49 8.56 -23.97 -8.47
CA VAL A 49 9.00 -22.97 -9.45
C VAL A 49 9.74 -21.82 -8.77
N ASP A 50 10.65 -21.21 -9.53
CA ASP A 50 11.16 -19.87 -9.26
C ASP A 50 11.23 -19.09 -10.58
N HIS A 51 10.27 -18.19 -10.79
CA HIS A 51 10.09 -17.44 -12.02
C HIS A 51 10.25 -15.95 -11.77
N GLU A 52 11.22 -15.33 -12.44
CA GLU A 52 11.44 -13.88 -12.38
C GLU A 52 10.92 -13.17 -13.63
N PHE A 53 10.44 -11.95 -13.42
CA PHE A 53 9.78 -11.10 -14.41
C PHE A 53 10.40 -9.69 -14.40
N PRO A 54 10.73 -9.11 -15.57
CA PRO A 54 11.08 -7.70 -15.66
C PRO A 54 9.90 -6.79 -15.25
N LEU A 55 10.21 -5.59 -14.74
CA LEU A 55 9.20 -4.53 -14.59
C LEU A 55 8.49 -4.24 -15.91
N GLU A 56 7.28 -3.70 -15.84
CA GLU A 56 6.37 -3.47 -16.98
C GLU A 56 5.86 -4.74 -17.69
N THR A 57 6.27 -5.95 -17.31
CA THR A 57 5.81 -7.20 -17.94
C THR A 57 4.39 -7.58 -17.48
N VAL A 58 4.18 -7.66 -16.17
CA VAL A 58 2.88 -7.98 -15.56
C VAL A 58 2.59 -6.92 -14.50
N ILE A 59 1.54 -6.14 -14.71
CA ILE A 59 1.23 -4.94 -13.92
C ILE A 59 -0.18 -5.04 -13.36
N TRP A 60 -0.32 -4.93 -12.05
CA TRP A 60 -1.59 -4.90 -11.34
C TRP A 60 -1.87 -3.48 -10.83
N THR A 61 -3.06 -2.97 -11.11
CA THR A 61 -3.53 -1.66 -10.64
C THR A 61 -4.88 -1.85 -9.96
N PHE A 62 -4.98 -1.44 -8.70
CA PHE A 62 -6.21 -1.55 -7.91
C PHE A 62 -7.00 -0.24 -7.99
N ASP A 63 -8.22 -0.32 -8.50
CA ASP A 63 -9.25 0.71 -8.40
C ASP A 63 -10.14 0.38 -7.20
N ASP A 64 -9.76 0.92 -6.04
CA ASP A 64 -10.49 0.76 -4.77
C ASP A 64 -11.90 1.37 -4.83
N ALA A 65 -12.13 2.37 -5.71
CA ALA A 65 -13.41 3.08 -5.80
C ALA A 65 -14.48 2.28 -6.56
N ASN A 66 -14.07 1.49 -7.55
CA ASN A 66 -14.95 0.58 -8.31
C ASN A 66 -14.78 -0.91 -7.95
N SER A 67 -13.93 -1.22 -6.97
CA SER A 67 -13.53 -2.58 -6.56
C SER A 67 -13.04 -3.43 -7.75
N LYS A 68 -12.19 -2.85 -8.60
CA LYS A 68 -11.62 -3.51 -9.80
C LYS A 68 -10.09 -3.63 -9.73
N LEU A 69 -9.59 -4.82 -10.00
CA LEU A 69 -8.19 -5.09 -10.28
C LEU A 69 -8.01 -5.08 -11.80
N MET A 70 -7.25 -4.13 -12.32
CA MET A 70 -6.80 -4.10 -13.72
C MET A 70 -5.45 -4.79 -13.84
N VAL A 71 -5.38 -5.83 -14.68
CA VAL A 71 -4.14 -6.56 -14.99
C VAL A 71 -3.72 -6.26 -16.41
N VAL A 72 -2.49 -5.78 -16.58
CA VAL A 72 -1.80 -5.70 -17.87
C VAL A 72 -0.72 -6.76 -17.85
N ASN A 73 -0.98 -7.89 -18.50
CA ASN A 73 0.01 -8.96 -18.71
C ASN A 73 0.54 -8.88 -20.15
N LYS A 74 1.87 -8.89 -20.29
CA LYS A 74 2.65 -8.90 -21.55
C LYS A 74 3.63 -10.09 -21.60
N ASN A 75 3.53 -11.04 -20.68
CA ASN A 75 4.28 -12.29 -20.75
C ASN A 75 3.86 -13.05 -22.02
N THR A 76 4.80 -13.77 -22.61
CA THR A 76 4.59 -14.67 -23.76
C THR A 76 5.36 -15.99 -23.58
N ASP A 77 5.76 -16.27 -22.34
CA ASP A 77 6.42 -17.49 -21.90
C ASP A 77 5.42 -18.28 -21.06
N ASP A 78 4.62 -19.11 -21.73
CA ASP A 78 3.57 -19.96 -21.15
C ASP A 78 4.12 -20.99 -20.13
N THR A 79 5.45 -21.10 -19.98
CA THR A 79 6.06 -21.91 -18.92
C THR A 79 6.09 -21.22 -17.56
N LYS A 80 5.86 -19.90 -17.53
CA LYS A 80 5.92 -19.07 -16.31
C LYS A 80 4.55 -18.76 -15.72
N GLN A 81 4.34 -19.20 -14.48
CA GLN A 81 3.21 -18.78 -13.64
C GLN A 81 3.28 -17.27 -13.31
N ASP A 82 2.36 -16.49 -13.89
CA ASP A 82 2.20 -15.04 -13.80
C ASP A 82 0.82 -14.59 -13.25
N ALA A 83 0.08 -15.53 -12.65
CA ALA A 83 -1.23 -15.42 -12.01
C ALA A 83 -2.45 -15.21 -12.91
N PHE A 84 -2.49 -14.17 -13.75
CA PHE A 84 -3.67 -13.83 -14.54
C PHE A 84 -3.33 -13.26 -15.92
N ASP A 85 -4.20 -13.54 -16.88
CA ASP A 85 -4.25 -12.87 -18.18
C ASP A 85 -4.48 -11.35 -18.05
N ALA A 86 -4.23 -10.63 -19.15
CA ALA A 86 -4.58 -9.21 -19.23
C ALA A 86 -6.11 -9.04 -19.21
N GLY A 87 -6.63 -8.24 -18.25
CA GLY A 87 -8.06 -8.15 -18.01
C GLY A 87 -8.45 -7.19 -16.89
N THR A 88 -9.72 -7.22 -16.49
CA THR A 88 -10.25 -6.45 -15.36
C THR A 88 -11.18 -7.32 -14.52
N TYR A 89 -10.79 -7.56 -13.28
CA TYR A 89 -11.43 -8.51 -12.38
C TYR A 89 -12.07 -7.77 -11.19
N PRO A 90 -13.27 -8.14 -10.71
CA PRO A 90 -13.73 -7.72 -9.39
C PRO A 90 -12.77 -8.25 -8.31
N PHE A 91 -12.43 -7.40 -7.34
CA PHE A 91 -11.69 -7.80 -6.14
C PHE A 91 -12.36 -7.33 -4.86
N SER A 92 -12.03 -7.97 -3.74
CA SER A 92 -12.32 -7.44 -2.40
C SER A 92 -11.28 -7.93 -1.39
N ILE A 93 -11.33 -7.40 -0.16
CA ILE A 93 -10.40 -7.76 0.93
C ILE A 93 -11.21 -8.40 2.07
N LYS A 94 -10.92 -9.66 2.37
CA LYS A 94 -11.42 -10.37 3.57
C LYS A 94 -10.40 -10.17 4.69
N LYS A 95 -10.85 -9.79 5.89
CA LYS A 95 -9.99 -9.76 7.10
C LYS A 95 -10.47 -10.80 8.09
N VAL A 96 -9.55 -11.63 8.59
CA VAL A 96 -9.79 -12.62 9.66
C VAL A 96 -8.65 -12.47 10.67
N ASP A 97 -9.01 -12.31 11.94
CA ASP A 97 -8.10 -11.91 13.02
C ASP A 97 -7.22 -10.72 12.61
N ASP A 98 -5.89 -10.86 12.62
CA ASP A 98 -4.95 -9.83 12.18
C ASP A 98 -4.50 -9.97 10.71
N LYS A 99 -4.98 -10.99 9.99
CA LYS A 99 -4.58 -11.31 8.60
C LYS A 99 -5.53 -10.71 7.55
N THR A 100 -4.97 -10.31 6.41
CA THR A 100 -5.71 -9.80 5.25
C THR A 100 -5.57 -10.74 4.05
N PHE A 101 -6.69 -11.05 3.40
CA PHE A 101 -6.78 -11.99 2.28
C PHE A 101 -7.39 -11.29 1.07
N LEU A 102 -6.81 -11.51 -0.10
CA LEU A 102 -7.28 -10.92 -1.35
C LEU A 102 -8.26 -11.88 -2.02
N ILE A 103 -9.45 -11.39 -2.34
CA ILE A 103 -10.49 -12.11 -3.08
C ILE A 103 -10.51 -11.55 -4.50
N ILE A 104 -10.50 -12.40 -5.52
CA ILE A 104 -10.54 -12.02 -6.95
C ILE A 104 -11.53 -12.95 -7.65
N ASN A 105 -12.47 -12.42 -8.43
CA ASN A 105 -13.55 -13.20 -9.07
C ASN A 105 -14.40 -14.03 -8.08
N GLU A 106 -14.60 -13.51 -6.87
CA GLU A 106 -15.28 -14.18 -5.74
C GLU A 106 -14.48 -15.33 -5.08
N ASP A 107 -13.45 -15.86 -5.75
CA ASP A 107 -12.49 -16.83 -5.18
C ASP A 107 -11.45 -16.15 -4.26
N GLU A 108 -11.04 -16.84 -3.19
CA GLU A 108 -9.93 -16.39 -2.34
C GLU A 108 -8.58 -16.71 -2.99
N PHE A 109 -7.85 -15.65 -3.35
CA PHE A 109 -6.57 -15.76 -4.05
C PHE A 109 -5.39 -16.01 -3.10
N GLY A 110 -5.46 -15.53 -1.84
CA GLY A 110 -4.50 -15.83 -0.77
C GLY A 110 -4.33 -14.71 0.26
N GLU A 111 -3.61 -14.98 1.35
CA GLU A 111 -3.15 -13.96 2.30
C GLU A 111 -2.21 -12.96 1.60
N PHE A 112 -2.34 -11.67 1.91
CA PHE A 112 -1.41 -10.64 1.44
C PHE A 112 -0.93 -9.71 2.54
N GLU A 113 0.31 -9.25 2.38
CA GLU A 113 0.97 -8.24 3.21
C GLU A 113 1.76 -7.24 2.34
N ILE A 114 2.15 -6.10 2.93
CA ILE A 114 3.08 -5.15 2.32
C ILE A 114 4.30 -5.03 3.22
N ASP A 115 5.48 -5.41 2.71
CA ASP A 115 6.71 -5.46 3.50
C ASP A 115 7.36 -4.08 3.73
N ASP A 116 8.40 -4.02 4.58
CA ASP A 116 9.20 -2.81 4.86
C ASP A 116 9.78 -2.16 3.58
N LYS A 117 9.99 -2.96 2.53
CA LYS A 117 10.51 -2.53 1.22
C LYS A 117 9.39 -2.08 0.27
N LYS A 118 8.15 -2.01 0.75
CA LYS A 118 6.93 -1.64 0.03
C LYS A 118 6.62 -2.57 -1.14
N ARG A 119 6.96 -3.86 -0.99
CA ARG A 119 6.57 -4.94 -1.89
C ARG A 119 5.26 -5.57 -1.39
N LEU A 120 4.32 -5.81 -2.30
CA LEU A 120 3.12 -6.60 -2.01
C LEU A 120 3.53 -8.07 -2.14
N ILE A 121 3.35 -8.82 -1.07
CA ILE A 121 3.52 -10.27 -1.05
C ILE A 121 2.13 -10.89 -0.99
N ILE A 122 1.86 -11.89 -1.84
CA ILE A 122 0.63 -12.67 -1.79
C ILE A 122 0.99 -14.15 -1.73
N ASN A 123 0.48 -14.87 -0.73
CA ASN A 123 0.79 -16.27 -0.47
C ASN A 123 -0.47 -17.14 -0.52
N GLN A 124 -0.61 -17.95 -1.57
CA GLN A 124 -1.78 -18.83 -1.76
C GLN A 124 -1.77 -20.05 -0.83
N ASN A 125 -0.67 -20.31 -0.12
CA ASN A 125 -0.59 -21.38 0.88
C ASN A 125 -1.27 -21.00 2.21
N ASN A 126 -1.57 -19.71 2.40
CA ASN A 126 -2.28 -19.22 3.57
C ASN A 126 -3.68 -18.76 3.15
N LEU A 127 -4.71 -19.40 3.69
CA LEU A 127 -6.11 -19.10 3.41
C LEU A 127 -6.85 -18.78 4.71
N SER A 128 -7.94 -18.03 4.63
CA SER A 128 -8.70 -17.55 5.78
C SER A 128 -9.44 -18.67 6.54
N GLU A 129 -9.57 -19.84 5.93
CA GLU A 129 -10.23 -21.03 6.48
C GLU A 129 -9.28 -22.26 6.52
N GLY A 130 -7.97 -22.08 6.25
CA GLY A 130 -6.99 -23.17 6.28
C GLY A 130 -5.66 -22.86 5.60
N THR A 131 -5.01 -23.89 5.05
CA THR A 131 -3.73 -23.76 4.33
C THR A 131 -3.82 -24.47 2.98
N GLY A 132 -3.40 -23.80 1.91
CA GLY A 132 -3.09 -24.44 0.63
C GLY A 132 -1.79 -25.24 0.73
N ALA A 133 -1.72 -26.39 0.05
CA ALA A 133 -0.54 -27.28 0.07
C ALA A 133 0.46 -27.01 -1.07
N ASP A 134 -0.05 -26.63 -2.24
CA ASP A 134 0.71 -26.45 -3.49
C ASP A 134 0.47 -25.06 -4.10
N GLY A 135 0.32 -24.04 -3.25
CA GLY A 135 0.08 -22.66 -3.65
C GLY A 135 1.34 -21.92 -4.09
N PHE A 136 1.17 -20.87 -4.89
CA PHE A 136 2.25 -19.97 -5.26
C PHE A 136 2.45 -18.83 -4.23
N VAL A 137 3.61 -18.19 -4.29
CA VAL A 137 3.90 -16.93 -3.59
C VAL A 137 4.34 -15.90 -4.61
N TYR A 138 3.56 -14.82 -4.74
CA TYR A 138 3.80 -13.73 -5.67
C TYR A 138 4.42 -12.54 -4.95
N THR A 139 5.48 -11.98 -5.52
CA THR A 139 6.16 -10.77 -5.03
C THR A 139 6.05 -9.67 -6.07
N PHE A 140 5.44 -8.55 -5.69
CA PHE A 140 5.28 -7.37 -6.55
C PHE A 140 6.13 -6.18 -6.07
N HIS A 141 6.72 -5.44 -7.01
CA HIS A 141 7.38 -4.16 -6.77
C HIS A 141 6.43 -2.99 -7.04
N ARG A 142 6.41 -1.96 -6.18
CA ARG A 142 5.50 -0.81 -6.34
C ARG A 142 6.16 0.38 -7.03
N THR A 143 5.64 0.78 -8.19
CA THR A 143 5.90 2.10 -8.77
C THR A 143 4.73 3.06 -8.49
N ILE A 144 4.92 4.35 -8.80
CA ILE A 144 3.88 5.38 -8.70
C ILE A 144 3.88 6.16 -10.01
N GLU A 145 2.82 6.07 -10.80
CA GLU A 145 2.58 7.04 -11.88
C GLU A 145 2.09 8.35 -11.28
N ILE A 146 2.50 9.47 -11.89
CA ILE A 146 2.13 10.83 -11.46
C ILE A 146 1.40 11.52 -12.62
N ILE A 147 0.08 11.39 -12.62
CA ILE A 147 -0.78 12.00 -13.64
C ILE A 147 -0.89 13.49 -13.34
N THR A 148 -0.58 14.31 -14.35
CA THR A 148 -0.77 15.77 -14.32
C THR A 148 -2.08 16.11 -15.03
N PRO A 149 -2.95 16.96 -14.44
CA PRO A 149 -4.21 17.38 -15.06
C PRO A 149 -4.02 18.34 -16.24
#